data_AF-A0A1N7NI48-F1
#
_entry.id   AF-A0A1N7NI48-F1
#
_cell.length_a   1.000
_cell.length_b   1.000
_cell.length_c   1.000
_cell.angle_alpha   90.00
_cell.angle_beta   90.00
_cell.angle_gamma   90.00
#
_symmetry.space_group_name_H-M   'P 1'
#
loop_
_entity.id
_entity.type
_entity.pdbx_description
1 polymer ?
#
loop_
_entity_poly.entity_id
_entity_poly.type
_entity_poly.pdbx_seq_one_letter_code
_entity_poly.pdbx_strand_id
1 'polypeptide(L)'
;MDKKNSLMMTNLSAKRKKTTPSWVGAMKTGHWYRISGDQPDLGLAPTPSGTRYLEDGDPAKDVNLNPSRSLEMRARRLLGRYAKAPWSGRCDFWSITETWNGAAFADYFGDSGSMIIFGGGHNDYFGSDVHAFDLATRQWSRISDGYVSGKMNEYGAGAIYEDACYPNGSPLPPHTYGYVQYDPVGNDYILFKGQRQLGPEVEAIAIPHILNLDTLRWRRGPKHPEAELTSGGWTAWDPMRRILWGNSGDDGNTFIGYSPDGENKEGTFGTWGACQTSKLPDSADHNAMAYDPTQDRLIIAEHKKSRLLSINPAAPEEPIRTLISNFTPAIHPYASLEYAPKMNALIYYAASNGGELFCVRKNGESNVADQNQETFSWEGITAETNQLNPITHAAKISQHPTNVEQTFGRFRVASYDGVDIGILIRHIDSPVYVIKLPC
;
A
#
# COMPACT_ATOMS: atom_id res chain seq x y z
N MET A 1 -16.29 8.66 -27.12
CA MET A 1 -16.42 7.85 -25.90
C MET A 1 -17.65 6.97 -26.06
N ASP A 2 -17.44 5.66 -26.03
CA ASP A 2 -18.42 4.66 -26.47
C ASP A 2 -19.44 4.34 -25.37
N LYS A 3 -20.74 4.29 -25.72
CA LYS A 3 -21.84 4.01 -24.77
C LYS A 3 -21.71 2.67 -24.04
N LYS A 4 -20.83 1.76 -24.52
CA LYS A 4 -20.54 0.47 -23.89
C LYS A 4 -19.84 0.59 -22.54
N ASN A 5 -18.96 1.58 -22.34
CA ASN A 5 -18.27 1.73 -21.04
C ASN A 5 -19.19 2.27 -19.95
N SER A 6 -20.23 3.02 -20.31
CA SER A 6 -21.24 3.52 -19.35
C SER A 6 -22.14 2.40 -18.82
N LEU A 7 -22.39 1.35 -19.61
CA LEU A 7 -23.23 0.21 -19.20
C LEU A 7 -22.49 -0.81 -18.32
N MET A 8 -21.16 -0.94 -18.45
CA MET A 8 -20.37 -1.84 -17.59
C MET A 8 -20.24 -1.32 -16.14
N MET A 9 -20.35 0.00 -15.91
CA MET A 9 -20.37 0.55 -14.55
C MET A 9 -21.68 0.31 -13.79
N THR A 10 -22.79 -0.02 -14.48
CA THR A 10 -24.12 -0.15 -13.86
C THR A 10 -24.47 -1.57 -13.40
N ASN A 11 -23.70 -2.59 -13.81
CA ASN A 11 -23.89 -4.00 -13.39
C ASN A 11 -22.83 -4.49 -12.39
N LEU A 12 -22.05 -3.59 -11.80
CA LEU A 12 -21.24 -3.90 -10.64
C LEU A 12 -22.18 -4.41 -9.54
N SER A 13 -22.10 -5.72 -9.26
CA SER A 13 -22.51 -6.41 -8.03
C SER A 13 -22.85 -5.40 -6.94
N ALA A 14 -24.10 -5.39 -6.45
CA ALA A 14 -24.61 -4.47 -5.43
C ALA A 14 -23.52 -4.17 -4.39
N LYS A 15 -22.73 -3.12 -4.65
CA LYS A 15 -21.45 -2.96 -3.97
C LYS A 15 -21.77 -2.75 -2.51
N ARG A 16 -21.21 -3.60 -1.66
CA ARG A 16 -21.46 -3.56 -0.23
C ARG A 16 -21.22 -2.14 0.25
N LYS A 17 -22.26 -1.47 0.75
CA LYS A 17 -22.11 -0.11 1.25
C LYS A 17 -21.16 -0.16 2.44
N LYS A 18 -20.01 0.52 2.31
CA LYS A 18 -19.04 0.67 3.39
C LYS A 18 -19.70 1.39 4.56
N THR A 19 -19.55 0.83 5.76
CA THR A 19 -20.08 1.41 6.99
C THR A 19 -19.03 2.32 7.60
N THR A 20 -19.43 3.51 8.02
CA THR A 20 -18.53 4.42 8.75
C THR A 20 -18.30 3.86 10.15
N PRO A 21 -17.05 3.63 10.59
CA PRO A 21 -16.81 3.18 11.95
C PRO A 21 -17.42 4.17 12.96
N SER A 22 -18.09 3.65 13.99
CA SER A 22 -18.83 4.47 14.96
C SER A 22 -17.95 5.49 15.70
N TRP A 23 -16.65 5.22 15.81
CA TRP A 23 -15.67 6.08 16.47
C TRP A 23 -15.26 7.30 15.65
N VAL A 24 -15.51 7.33 14.34
CA VAL A 24 -15.15 8.48 13.47
C VAL A 24 -15.89 9.75 13.89
N GLY A 25 -17.12 9.62 14.39
CA GLY A 25 -17.92 10.74 14.88
C GLY A 25 -17.32 11.44 16.12
N ALA A 26 -16.53 10.72 16.92
CA ALA A 26 -15.89 11.25 18.12
C ALA A 26 -14.55 11.96 17.85
N MET A 27 -14.00 11.82 16.64
CA MET A 27 -12.71 12.41 16.28
C MET A 27 -12.81 13.91 16.05
N LYS A 28 -11.83 14.64 16.56
CA LYS A 28 -11.55 16.03 16.17
C LYS A 28 -10.71 16.04 14.90
N THR A 29 -11.02 16.97 14.01
CA THR A 29 -10.23 17.20 12.79
C THR A 29 -8.79 17.55 13.13
N GLY A 30 -7.83 17.05 12.34
CA GLY A 30 -6.41 17.35 12.48
C GLY A 30 -5.73 16.71 13.70
N HIS A 31 -6.40 15.80 14.42
CA HIS A 31 -5.83 15.11 15.58
C HIS A 31 -5.57 13.63 15.27
N TRP A 32 -4.41 13.14 15.66
CA TRP A 32 -4.08 11.72 15.62
C TRP A 32 -4.69 10.97 16.81
N TYR A 33 -5.15 9.75 16.56
CA TYR A 33 -5.72 8.84 17.56
C TYR A 33 -5.19 7.42 17.36
N ARG A 34 -5.00 6.70 18.46
CA ARG A 34 -4.77 5.25 18.51
C ARG A 34 -6.12 4.55 18.51
N ILE A 35 -6.41 3.74 17.50
CA ILE A 35 -7.68 2.99 17.45
C ILE A 35 -7.54 1.52 17.86
N SER A 36 -6.33 0.98 17.89
CA SER A 36 -6.05 -0.36 18.45
C SER A 36 -5.05 -0.29 19.60
N GLY A 37 -4.61 -1.45 20.09
CA GLY A 37 -3.69 -1.54 21.22
C GLY A 37 -4.38 -1.80 22.57
N ASP A 38 -3.55 -1.72 23.61
CA ASP A 38 -3.94 -1.86 25.02
C ASP A 38 -4.80 -0.69 25.52
N GLN A 39 -4.50 0.51 25.01
CA GLN A 39 -5.09 1.76 25.45
C GLN A 39 -5.45 2.63 24.23
N PRO A 40 -6.44 2.21 23.43
CA PRO A 40 -6.91 3.03 22.33
C PRO A 40 -7.58 4.31 22.88
N ASP A 41 -7.55 5.37 22.08
CA ASP A 41 -8.15 6.66 22.41
C ASP A 41 -9.67 6.63 22.21
N LEU A 42 -10.32 7.80 22.29
CA LEU A 42 -11.77 7.98 22.04
C LEU A 42 -12.68 7.18 22.99
N GLY A 43 -12.17 6.74 24.14
CA GLY A 43 -12.91 5.90 25.09
C GLY A 43 -13.18 4.49 24.56
N LEU A 44 -12.43 4.04 23.55
CA LEU A 44 -12.57 2.71 22.99
C LEU A 44 -12.11 1.64 23.97
N ALA A 45 -12.77 0.48 23.95
CA ALA A 45 -12.29 -0.68 24.68
C ALA A 45 -10.96 -1.17 24.08
N PRO A 46 -10.05 -1.71 24.91
CA PRO A 46 -8.85 -2.40 24.43
C PRO A 46 -9.22 -3.42 23.36
N THR A 47 -8.37 -3.52 22.34
CA THR A 47 -8.57 -4.54 21.30
C THR A 47 -8.34 -5.94 21.89
N PRO A 48 -9.08 -6.97 21.44
CA PRO A 48 -8.93 -8.32 21.97
C PRO A 48 -7.48 -8.80 21.90
N SER A 49 -7.05 -9.54 22.93
CA SER A 49 -5.72 -10.16 22.96
C SER A 49 -5.47 -11.01 21.72
N GLY A 50 -4.22 -11.03 21.25
CA GLY A 50 -3.84 -11.65 19.97
C GLY A 50 -4.09 -10.71 18.78
N THR A 51 -5.34 -10.32 18.53
CA THR A 51 -5.65 -9.46 17.36
C THR A 51 -5.23 -7.99 17.48
N ARG A 52 -4.69 -7.62 18.65
CA ARG A 52 -4.32 -6.24 19.02
C ARG A 52 -3.16 -5.69 18.19
N TYR A 53 -2.16 -6.54 17.96
CA TYR A 53 -0.94 -6.24 17.25
C TYR A 53 -0.74 -7.26 16.14
N LEU A 54 0.08 -6.92 15.16
CA LEU A 54 0.46 -7.82 14.11
C LEU A 54 1.53 -8.76 14.66
N GLU A 55 1.26 -10.07 14.69
CA GLU A 55 2.21 -11.11 15.11
C GLU A 55 2.43 -12.14 13.99
N ASP A 56 3.62 -12.76 13.99
CA ASP A 56 4.07 -13.69 12.94
C ASP A 56 3.13 -14.89 12.81
N GLY A 57 2.62 -15.08 11.59
CA GLY A 57 1.79 -16.23 11.20
C GLY A 57 0.39 -16.27 11.79
N ASP A 58 0.16 -15.79 13.01
CA ASP A 58 -1.15 -15.80 13.64
C ASP A 58 -1.30 -14.70 14.70
N PRO A 59 -1.71 -13.47 14.30
CA PRO A 59 -1.98 -12.40 15.24
C PRO A 59 -2.87 -12.86 16.39
N ALA A 60 -3.99 -13.53 16.07
CA ALA A 60 -4.95 -13.91 17.09
C ALA A 60 -4.43 -14.96 18.09
N LYS A 61 -3.44 -15.79 17.71
CA LYS A 61 -3.07 -17.03 18.43
C LYS A 61 -4.28 -17.89 18.83
N ASP A 62 -5.39 -17.73 18.10
CA ASP A 62 -6.69 -18.33 18.38
C ASP A 62 -7.28 -18.84 17.07
N VAL A 63 -7.54 -20.14 17.03
CA VAL A 63 -8.07 -20.84 15.86
C VAL A 63 -9.46 -20.36 15.45
N ASN A 64 -10.25 -19.81 16.38
CA ASN A 64 -11.59 -19.30 16.10
C ASN A 64 -11.53 -17.92 15.42
N LEU A 65 -10.59 -17.09 15.85
CA LEU A 65 -10.40 -15.74 15.32
C LEU A 65 -9.60 -15.74 14.01
N ASN A 66 -8.68 -16.68 13.85
CA ASN A 66 -7.87 -16.84 12.65
C ASN A 66 -7.89 -18.29 12.15
N PRO A 67 -9.01 -18.79 11.61
CA PRO A 67 -9.11 -20.17 11.16
C PRO A 67 -8.17 -20.43 9.98
N SER A 68 -7.41 -21.52 10.06
CA SER A 68 -6.57 -21.99 8.94
C SER A 68 -7.43 -22.25 7.71
N ARG A 69 -6.96 -21.73 6.57
CA ARG A 69 -7.70 -21.72 5.31
C ARG A 69 -7.52 -23.01 4.52
N SER A 70 -6.37 -23.67 4.66
CA SER A 70 -6.05 -24.97 4.05
C SER A 70 -6.21 -26.14 5.02
N LEU A 71 -6.51 -27.33 4.48
CA LEU A 71 -6.55 -28.58 5.25
C LEU A 71 -5.17 -28.93 5.83
N GLU A 72 -4.11 -28.64 5.07
CA GLU A 72 -2.73 -28.83 5.52
C GLU A 72 -2.44 -27.98 6.78
N MET A 73 -2.80 -26.70 6.76
CA MET A 73 -2.62 -25.85 7.94
C MET A 73 -3.48 -26.27 9.13
N ARG A 74 -4.71 -26.74 8.88
CA ARG A 74 -5.55 -27.34 9.94
C ARG A 74 -4.84 -28.52 10.59
N ALA A 75 -4.34 -29.45 9.79
CA ALA A 75 -3.61 -30.62 10.27
C ALA A 75 -2.34 -30.23 11.04
N ARG A 76 -1.56 -29.26 10.53
CA ARG A 76 -0.37 -28.74 11.23
C ARG A 76 -0.72 -28.17 12.60
N ARG A 77 -1.77 -27.35 12.70
CA ARG A 77 -2.22 -26.79 13.99
C ARG A 77 -2.71 -27.86 14.96
N LEU A 78 -3.43 -28.87 14.48
CA LEU A 78 -3.85 -30.03 15.30
C LEU A 78 -2.63 -30.80 15.86
N LEU A 79 -1.50 -30.79 15.14
CA LEU A 79 -0.23 -31.36 15.58
C LEU A 79 0.64 -30.39 16.41
N GLY A 80 0.08 -29.25 16.86
CA GLY A 80 0.80 -28.23 17.63
C GLY A 80 1.85 -27.44 16.83
N ARG A 81 1.82 -27.54 15.49
CA ARG A 81 2.74 -26.82 14.60
C ARG A 81 2.10 -25.50 14.17
N TYR A 82 2.62 -24.39 14.69
CA TYR A 82 2.17 -23.06 14.30
C TYR A 82 2.55 -22.72 12.87
N ALA A 83 1.77 -21.82 12.30
CA ALA A 83 1.91 -21.31 10.93
C ALA A 83 3.01 -20.25 10.83
N LYS A 84 4.17 -20.51 11.43
CA LYS A 84 5.35 -19.66 11.24
C LYS A 84 5.95 -20.03 9.88
N ALA A 85 6.35 -19.05 9.09
CA ALA A 85 7.32 -19.33 8.02
C ALA A 85 8.50 -20.05 8.69
N PRO A 86 8.78 -21.33 8.38
CA PRO A 86 9.77 -22.09 9.14
C PRO A 86 11.20 -21.61 8.89
N TRP A 87 11.39 -20.60 8.03
CA TRP A 87 12.66 -19.99 7.69
C TRP A 87 12.57 -18.49 7.95
N SER A 88 13.51 -17.98 8.71
CA SER A 88 13.58 -16.58 9.06
C SER A 88 14.78 -15.92 8.36
N GLY A 89 14.59 -14.67 7.93
CA GLY A 89 15.67 -13.87 7.36
C GLY A 89 16.45 -13.16 8.47
N ARG A 90 17.09 -12.04 8.15
CA ARG A 90 17.89 -11.24 9.09
C ARG A 90 17.05 -10.54 10.15
N CYS A 91 15.81 -10.16 9.82
CA CYS A 91 14.97 -9.30 10.66
C CYS A 91 13.66 -9.97 11.07
N ASP A 92 13.45 -11.26 10.76
CA ASP A 92 12.21 -11.97 11.05
C ASP A 92 10.95 -11.17 10.63
N PHE A 93 9.83 -11.40 11.30
CA PHE A 93 8.51 -10.88 10.91
C PHE A 93 8.37 -9.35 10.96
N TRP A 94 9.08 -8.64 11.85
CA TRP A 94 8.92 -7.18 11.99
C TRP A 94 9.43 -6.40 10.76
N SER A 95 10.17 -7.08 9.88
CA SER A 95 10.54 -6.60 8.55
C SER A 95 9.33 -6.24 7.67
N ILE A 96 8.16 -6.87 7.88
CA ILE A 96 6.93 -6.54 7.13
C ILE A 96 6.53 -5.07 7.29
N THR A 97 6.95 -4.42 8.37
CA THR A 97 6.86 -2.95 8.53
C THR A 97 8.21 -2.27 8.40
N GLU A 98 9.33 -2.88 8.79
CA GLU A 98 10.60 -2.15 8.88
C GLU A 98 11.59 -2.33 7.74
N THR A 99 11.30 -3.14 6.72
CA THR A 99 12.20 -3.33 5.58
C THR A 99 11.53 -2.93 4.27
N TRP A 100 11.33 -1.63 4.12
CA TRP A 100 10.88 -1.02 2.86
C TRP A 100 9.57 -1.61 2.30
N ASN A 101 8.54 -1.75 3.13
CA ASN A 101 7.24 -2.28 2.71
C ASN A 101 6.11 -1.28 2.86
N GLY A 102 5.20 -1.33 1.88
CA GLY A 102 3.96 -0.59 1.85
C GLY A 102 2.74 -1.38 2.26
N ALA A 103 1.60 -0.70 2.31
CA ALA A 103 0.29 -1.29 2.52
C ALA A 103 -0.70 -0.77 1.49
N ALA A 104 -1.88 -1.37 1.34
CA ALA A 104 -2.95 -0.81 0.53
C ALA A 104 -4.25 -0.78 1.34
N PHE A 105 -5.07 0.23 1.14
CA PHE A 105 -6.38 0.28 1.78
C PHE A 105 -7.43 -0.34 0.85
N ALA A 106 -8.03 -1.43 1.30
CA ALA A 106 -9.05 -2.18 0.58
C ALA A 106 -10.46 -1.80 1.07
N ASP A 107 -11.13 -0.91 0.33
CA ASP A 107 -12.45 -0.37 0.71
C ASP A 107 -13.53 -1.44 0.92
N TYR A 108 -13.46 -2.55 0.19
CA TYR A 108 -14.49 -3.60 0.19
C TYR A 108 -14.08 -4.87 0.93
N PHE A 109 -12.97 -4.82 1.68
CA PHE A 109 -12.58 -5.91 2.55
C PHE A 109 -12.86 -5.56 4.02
N GLY A 110 -13.88 -6.19 4.60
CA GLY A 110 -14.43 -5.82 5.90
C GLY A 110 -15.57 -4.80 5.81
N ASP A 111 -16.17 -4.45 6.95
CA ASP A 111 -17.38 -3.61 6.99
C ASP A 111 -17.07 -2.13 6.74
N SER A 112 -15.87 -1.71 7.14
CA SER A 112 -15.36 -0.34 6.99
C SER A 112 -14.09 -0.29 6.13
N GLY A 113 -13.80 -1.36 5.40
CA GLY A 113 -12.52 -1.54 4.72
C GLY A 113 -11.39 -1.93 5.67
N SER A 114 -10.28 -2.37 5.08
CA SER A 114 -9.12 -2.86 5.81
C SER A 114 -7.82 -2.37 5.21
N MET A 115 -6.80 -2.19 6.04
CA MET A 115 -5.43 -2.02 5.58
C MET A 115 -4.80 -3.39 5.34
N ILE A 116 -4.33 -3.64 4.13
CA ILE A 116 -3.68 -4.90 3.71
C ILE A 116 -2.17 -4.69 3.67
N ILE A 117 -1.41 -5.59 4.29
CA ILE A 117 0.05 -5.55 4.33
C ILE A 117 0.64 -6.91 3.95
N PHE A 118 1.72 -6.85 3.17
CA PHE A 118 2.48 -7.98 2.65
C PHE A 118 3.92 -7.53 2.35
N GLY A 119 4.88 -8.43 2.45
CA GLY A 119 6.28 -8.18 2.14
C GLY A 119 7.19 -8.62 3.28
N GLY A 120 8.20 -7.80 3.58
CA GLY A 120 9.28 -8.14 4.51
C GLY A 120 10.44 -8.87 3.82
N GLY A 121 10.34 -9.04 2.50
CA GLY A 121 11.13 -9.94 1.66
C GLY A 121 12.65 -9.81 1.64
N HIS A 122 13.21 -9.99 0.44
CA HIS A 122 14.65 -9.93 0.20
C HIS A 122 15.42 -10.98 1.01
N ASN A 123 16.05 -10.59 2.12
CA ASN A 123 16.77 -11.45 3.04
C ASN A 123 16.30 -11.25 4.49
N ASP A 124 15.18 -10.55 4.70
CA ASP A 124 14.73 -10.11 6.02
C ASP A 124 13.61 -11.00 6.57
N TYR A 125 12.64 -11.36 5.72
CA TYR A 125 11.56 -12.31 5.99
C TYR A 125 11.13 -13.05 4.73
N PHE A 126 10.83 -14.34 4.88
CA PHE A 126 10.50 -15.23 3.77
C PHE A 126 9.04 -15.68 3.76
N GLY A 127 8.22 -15.24 4.73
CA GLY A 127 6.80 -15.56 4.76
C GLY A 127 6.03 -14.91 3.62
N SER A 128 5.05 -15.63 3.07
CA SER A 128 4.15 -15.12 2.03
C SER A 128 2.70 -15.00 2.50
N ASP A 129 2.50 -14.97 3.81
CA ASP A 129 1.24 -14.63 4.43
C ASP A 129 0.93 -13.13 4.30
N VAL A 130 -0.37 -12.85 4.23
CA VAL A 130 -0.93 -11.52 4.03
C VAL A 130 -1.78 -11.21 5.24
N HIS A 131 -1.66 -9.99 5.75
CA HIS A 131 -2.37 -9.55 6.93
C HIS A 131 -3.28 -8.38 6.62
N ALA A 132 -4.38 -8.31 7.35
CA ALA A 132 -5.36 -7.25 7.24
C ALA A 132 -5.67 -6.67 8.61
N PHE A 133 -5.72 -5.35 8.71
CA PHE A 133 -6.29 -4.64 9.84
C PHE A 133 -7.65 -4.08 9.46
N ASP A 134 -8.72 -4.61 10.04
CA ASP A 134 -10.10 -4.19 9.78
C ASP A 134 -10.46 -2.98 10.67
N LEU A 135 -10.96 -1.89 10.05
CA LEU A 135 -11.22 -0.63 10.75
C LEU A 135 -12.48 -0.66 11.63
N ALA A 136 -13.44 -1.52 11.31
CA ALA A 136 -14.69 -1.63 12.07
C ALA A 136 -14.42 -2.34 13.41
N THR A 137 -13.73 -3.47 13.33
CA THR A 137 -13.41 -4.34 14.46
C THR A 137 -12.15 -3.90 15.20
N ARG A 138 -11.28 -3.13 14.54
CA ARG A 138 -9.96 -2.66 15.01
C ARG A 138 -8.99 -3.81 15.28
N GLN A 139 -9.09 -4.87 14.49
CA GLN A 139 -8.39 -6.14 14.73
C GLN A 139 -7.52 -6.53 13.54
N TRP A 140 -6.34 -7.06 13.85
CA TRP A 140 -5.48 -7.75 12.91
C TRP A 140 -5.97 -9.17 12.66
N SER A 141 -5.88 -9.59 11.40
CA SER A 141 -6.12 -10.96 10.98
C SER A 141 -5.09 -11.38 9.94
N ARG A 142 -4.80 -12.68 9.89
CA ARG A 142 -4.10 -13.28 8.74
C ARG A 142 -5.14 -13.72 7.72
N ILE A 143 -4.99 -13.24 6.48
CA ILE A 143 -5.97 -13.49 5.42
C ILE A 143 -5.45 -14.46 4.35
N SER A 144 -4.17 -14.83 4.37
CA SER A 144 -3.63 -15.94 3.58
C SER A 144 -2.71 -16.82 4.43
N ASP A 145 -2.69 -18.14 4.17
CA ASP A 145 -1.88 -19.07 4.98
C ASP A 145 -0.37 -18.96 4.74
N GLY A 146 0.06 -18.28 3.67
CA GLY A 146 1.43 -18.28 3.17
C GLY A 146 1.89 -19.66 2.67
N TYR A 147 3.13 -19.74 2.23
CA TYR A 147 3.79 -20.99 1.85
C TYR A 147 4.66 -21.51 3.00
N VAL A 148 4.35 -22.69 3.54
CA VAL A 148 4.93 -23.21 4.79
C VAL A 148 5.57 -24.61 4.65
N SER A 149 5.76 -25.08 3.43
CA SER A 149 6.04 -26.48 3.12
C SER A 149 7.17 -26.61 2.10
N GLY A 150 8.21 -27.38 2.40
CA GLY A 150 9.30 -27.71 1.48
C GLY A 150 10.63 -27.81 2.23
N LYS A 151 11.71 -28.05 1.50
CA LYS A 151 13.03 -28.29 2.09
C LYS A 151 13.75 -26.98 2.38
N MET A 152 14.68 -27.02 3.33
CA MET A 152 15.48 -25.83 3.68
C MET A 152 16.29 -25.27 2.52
N ASN A 153 16.66 -26.06 1.50
CA ASN A 153 17.36 -25.56 0.31
C ASN A 153 16.42 -25.08 -0.80
N GLU A 154 15.13 -25.37 -0.68
CA GLU A 154 14.08 -24.80 -1.54
C GLU A 154 13.65 -23.43 -0.99
N TYR A 155 14.15 -23.02 0.18
CA TYR A 155 13.76 -21.80 0.87
C TYR A 155 14.95 -21.02 1.40
N GLY A 156 14.80 -19.70 1.48
CA GLY A 156 15.83 -18.81 2.01
C GLY A 156 16.91 -18.46 0.98
N ALA A 157 18.00 -17.88 1.48
CA ALA A 157 18.99 -17.23 0.64
C ALA A 157 19.56 -18.15 -0.47
N GLY A 158 19.46 -17.70 -1.72
CA GLY A 158 19.87 -18.43 -2.91
C GLY A 158 18.77 -19.25 -3.58
N ALA A 159 17.59 -19.40 -2.98
CA ALA A 159 16.47 -20.08 -3.64
C ALA A 159 15.95 -19.24 -4.82
N ILE A 160 15.79 -19.87 -5.98
CA ILE A 160 15.38 -19.24 -7.24
C ILE A 160 14.02 -19.80 -7.68
N TYR A 161 13.13 -18.89 -8.04
CA TYR A 161 11.76 -19.13 -8.47
C TYR A 161 11.49 -18.29 -9.71
N GLU A 162 11.65 -18.87 -10.90
CA GLU A 162 11.56 -18.17 -12.20
C GLU A 162 10.30 -17.33 -12.38
N ASP A 163 9.20 -17.84 -11.82
CA ASP A 163 7.88 -17.27 -11.91
C ASP A 163 7.54 -16.29 -10.77
N ALA A 164 8.51 -16.00 -9.89
CA ALA A 164 8.35 -15.22 -8.65
C ALA A 164 7.27 -15.75 -7.70
N CYS A 165 6.90 -17.03 -7.85
CA CYS A 165 5.88 -17.71 -7.07
C CYS A 165 6.47 -18.90 -6.33
N TYR A 166 6.04 -19.08 -5.10
CA TYR A 166 6.12 -20.35 -4.42
C TYR A 166 5.23 -21.42 -5.10
N PRO A 167 5.46 -22.73 -4.89
CA PRO A 167 4.68 -23.82 -5.45
C PRO A 167 3.17 -23.81 -5.14
N ASN A 168 2.73 -23.15 -4.07
CA ASN A 168 1.31 -22.94 -3.79
C ASN A 168 0.71 -21.74 -4.55
N GLY A 169 1.50 -21.05 -5.37
CA GLY A 169 1.12 -19.87 -6.16
C GLY A 169 1.19 -18.54 -5.41
N SER A 170 1.59 -18.48 -4.14
CA SER A 170 1.81 -17.20 -3.47
C SER A 170 3.12 -16.55 -3.94
N PRO A 171 3.20 -15.21 -4.02
CA PRO A 171 4.42 -14.53 -4.39
C PRO A 171 5.54 -14.81 -3.40
N LEU A 172 6.78 -14.83 -3.90
CA LEU A 172 7.94 -14.59 -3.03
C LEU A 172 7.78 -13.19 -2.44
N PRO A 173 7.96 -13.01 -1.11
CA PRO A 173 7.87 -11.68 -0.52
C PRO A 173 9.02 -10.83 -1.04
N PRO A 174 8.74 -9.66 -1.64
CA PRO A 174 9.77 -8.66 -1.91
C PRO A 174 9.83 -7.64 -0.76
N HIS A 175 10.79 -6.74 -0.82
CA HIS A 175 10.53 -5.38 -0.32
C HIS A 175 9.52 -4.73 -1.27
N THR A 176 8.32 -4.43 -0.76
CA THR A 176 7.22 -3.95 -1.60
C THR A 176 7.33 -2.48 -1.98
N TYR A 177 8.06 -1.67 -1.22
CA TYR A 177 8.15 -0.21 -1.39
C TYR A 177 6.75 0.39 -1.63
N GLY A 178 6.59 1.25 -2.64
CA GLY A 178 5.31 1.77 -3.10
C GLY A 178 4.66 0.93 -4.21
N TYR A 179 5.03 -0.33 -4.42
CA TYR A 179 4.52 -1.19 -5.51
C TYR A 179 3.23 -1.95 -5.17
N VAL A 180 2.44 -1.44 -4.23
CA VAL A 180 1.21 -2.10 -3.78
C VAL A 180 0.04 -1.15 -3.87
N GLN A 181 -1.04 -1.60 -4.52
CA GLN A 181 -2.26 -0.83 -4.72
C GLN A 181 -3.48 -1.72 -4.58
N TYR A 182 -4.65 -1.10 -4.52
CA TYR A 182 -5.94 -1.77 -4.44
C TYR A 182 -6.81 -1.43 -5.66
N ASP A 183 -7.37 -2.45 -6.30
CA ASP A 183 -8.40 -2.31 -7.33
C ASP A 183 -9.80 -2.54 -6.73
N PRO A 184 -10.63 -1.49 -6.57
CA PRO A 184 -11.98 -1.59 -6.02
C PRO A 184 -13.00 -2.25 -6.96
N VAL A 185 -12.66 -2.50 -8.23
CA VAL A 185 -13.56 -3.19 -9.16
C VAL A 185 -13.41 -4.70 -9.02
N GLY A 186 -12.17 -5.20 -8.97
CA GLY A 186 -11.86 -6.61 -8.75
C GLY A 186 -11.88 -7.04 -7.29
N ASN A 187 -11.95 -6.10 -6.35
CA ASN A 187 -11.63 -6.30 -4.93
C ASN A 187 -10.26 -6.98 -4.77
N ASP A 188 -9.27 -6.44 -5.48
CA ASP A 188 -7.97 -7.06 -5.67
C ASP A 188 -6.88 -6.23 -4.96
N TYR A 189 -6.07 -6.88 -4.13
CA TYR A 189 -4.77 -6.34 -3.70
C TYR A 189 -3.73 -6.69 -4.77
N ILE A 190 -3.09 -5.66 -5.33
CA ILE A 190 -2.14 -5.82 -6.43
C ILE A 190 -0.74 -5.49 -5.93
N LEU A 191 0.16 -6.46 -6.06
CA LEU A 191 1.59 -6.30 -5.93
C LEU A 191 2.17 -6.16 -7.35
N PHE A 192 2.67 -4.98 -7.70
CA PHE A 192 3.10 -4.65 -9.06
C PHE A 192 4.42 -5.32 -9.49
N LYS A 193 5.25 -5.73 -8.52
CA LYS A 193 6.56 -6.35 -8.73
C LYS A 193 6.61 -7.79 -8.25
N GLY A 194 7.47 -8.59 -8.85
CA GLY A 194 7.88 -9.89 -8.36
C GLY A 194 9.33 -9.88 -7.89
N GLN A 195 9.73 -10.98 -7.25
CA GLN A 195 11.11 -11.27 -6.89
C GLN A 195 11.42 -12.72 -7.23
N ARG A 196 12.52 -12.95 -7.96
CA ARG A 196 12.90 -14.27 -8.46
C ARG A 196 13.77 -15.05 -7.48
N GLN A 197 14.50 -14.35 -6.61
CA GLN A 197 15.48 -14.95 -5.71
C GLN A 197 15.31 -14.43 -4.28
N LEU A 198 15.46 -15.31 -3.29
CA LEU A 198 15.58 -14.92 -1.87
C LEU A 198 17.06 -14.76 -1.50
N GLY A 199 17.38 -13.97 -0.47
CA GLY A 199 18.76 -13.73 -0.03
C GLY A 199 19.35 -12.43 -0.52
N PRO A 200 20.61 -12.08 -0.20
CA PRO A 200 21.16 -10.74 -0.42
C PRO A 200 21.19 -10.30 -1.90
N GLU A 201 21.36 -11.24 -2.82
CA GLU A 201 21.43 -11.00 -4.27
C GLU A 201 20.03 -11.11 -4.91
N VAL A 202 19.11 -10.24 -4.50
CA VAL A 202 17.74 -10.25 -5.03
C VAL A 202 17.72 -9.82 -6.48
N GLU A 203 16.99 -10.59 -7.29
CA GLU A 203 16.60 -10.20 -8.63
C GLU A 203 15.11 -9.85 -8.65
N ALA A 204 14.80 -8.58 -8.90
CA ALA A 204 13.44 -8.11 -9.11
C ALA A 204 12.98 -8.46 -10.54
N ILE A 205 11.68 -8.75 -10.69
CA ILE A 205 11.11 -9.11 -11.98
C ILE A 205 9.73 -8.47 -12.15
N ALA A 206 9.40 -8.03 -13.37
CA ALA A 206 8.12 -7.41 -13.70
C ALA A 206 7.01 -8.46 -13.88
N ILE A 207 6.69 -9.16 -12.80
CA ILE A 207 5.55 -10.09 -12.69
C ILE A 207 4.64 -9.55 -11.58
N PRO A 208 3.43 -9.07 -11.91
CA PRO A 208 2.50 -8.61 -10.91
C PRO A 208 1.77 -9.81 -10.28
N HIS A 209 1.42 -9.68 -9.00
CA HIS A 209 0.64 -10.67 -8.26
C HIS A 209 -0.62 -10.01 -7.74
N ILE A 210 -1.74 -10.73 -7.84
CA ILE A 210 -3.08 -10.20 -7.57
C ILE A 210 -3.74 -11.11 -6.55
N LEU A 211 -3.94 -10.64 -5.33
CA LEU A 211 -4.73 -11.34 -4.34
C LEU A 211 -6.17 -10.86 -4.44
N ASN A 212 -7.05 -11.73 -4.93
CA ASN A 212 -8.48 -11.44 -4.90
C ASN A 212 -9.00 -11.59 -3.47
N LEU A 213 -9.53 -10.51 -2.89
CA LEU A 213 -9.88 -10.45 -1.47
C LEU A 213 -11.20 -11.14 -1.16
N ASP A 214 -12.07 -11.38 -2.16
CA ASP A 214 -13.29 -12.17 -1.99
C ASP A 214 -12.97 -13.67 -1.84
N THR A 215 -12.03 -14.17 -2.63
CA THR A 215 -11.67 -15.60 -2.69
C THR A 215 -10.42 -15.93 -1.87
N LEU A 216 -9.64 -14.92 -1.47
CA LEU A 216 -8.34 -15.03 -0.81
C LEU A 216 -7.34 -15.89 -1.60
N ARG A 217 -7.40 -15.81 -2.94
CA ARG A 217 -6.51 -16.55 -3.85
C ARG A 217 -5.60 -15.61 -4.61
N TRP A 218 -4.32 -15.97 -4.64
CA TRP A 218 -3.34 -15.34 -5.50
C TRP A 218 -3.56 -15.76 -6.96
N ARG A 219 -3.40 -14.78 -7.84
CA ARG A 219 -3.26 -14.91 -9.28
C ARG A 219 -1.98 -14.19 -9.69
N ARG A 220 -1.42 -14.58 -10.81
CA ARG A 220 -0.18 -14.02 -11.34
C ARG A 220 -0.46 -13.37 -12.69
N GLY A 221 0.12 -12.21 -12.93
CA GLY A 221 0.11 -11.59 -14.26
C GLY A 221 1.27 -12.05 -15.15
N PRO A 222 1.26 -11.65 -16.44
CA PRO A 222 2.34 -11.98 -17.36
C PRO A 222 3.66 -11.30 -16.93
N LYS A 223 4.79 -11.93 -17.26
CA LYS A 223 6.10 -11.27 -17.16
C LYS A 223 6.21 -10.21 -18.25
N HIS A 224 6.55 -8.97 -17.89
CA HIS A 224 6.96 -7.99 -18.90
C HIS A 224 8.37 -8.35 -19.42
N PRO A 225 8.60 -8.38 -20.75
CA PRO A 225 9.86 -8.87 -21.31
C PRO A 225 11.06 -7.95 -21.04
N GLU A 226 10.82 -6.65 -20.87
CA GLU A 226 11.89 -5.62 -20.85
C GLU A 226 11.92 -4.77 -19.58
N ALA A 227 10.92 -4.89 -18.70
CA ALA A 227 10.76 -3.95 -17.59
C ALA A 227 11.56 -4.42 -16.38
N GLU A 228 12.32 -3.51 -15.80
CA GLU A 228 13.13 -3.75 -14.61
C GLU A 228 12.55 -2.94 -13.44
N LEU A 229 11.75 -3.61 -12.60
CA LEU A 229 11.09 -3.00 -11.44
C LEU A 229 11.95 -3.12 -10.18
N THR A 230 13.01 -2.34 -10.13
CA THR A 230 14.02 -2.34 -9.06
C THR A 230 13.52 -1.69 -7.75
N SER A 231 14.39 -1.66 -6.75
CA SER A 231 14.16 -1.09 -5.42
C SER A 231 13.68 0.35 -5.45
N GLY A 232 12.79 0.69 -4.52
CA GLY A 232 12.38 2.08 -4.30
C GLY A 232 11.35 2.66 -5.26
N GLY A 233 10.84 1.87 -6.20
CA GLY A 233 9.77 2.34 -7.08
C GLY A 233 8.44 2.58 -6.38
N TRP A 234 7.54 3.20 -7.13
CA TRP A 234 6.29 3.75 -6.64
C TRP A 234 5.20 3.58 -7.68
N THR A 235 3.96 3.48 -7.19
CA THR A 235 2.79 3.24 -8.04
C THR A 235 1.62 4.11 -7.63
N ALA A 236 0.66 4.26 -8.54
CA ALA A 236 -0.64 4.84 -8.25
C ALA A 236 -1.72 4.15 -9.07
N TRP A 237 -2.87 3.99 -8.46
CA TRP A 237 -4.05 3.45 -9.11
C TRP A 237 -4.80 4.55 -9.86
N ASP A 238 -5.00 4.38 -11.17
CA ASP A 238 -5.89 5.18 -12.00
C ASP A 238 -7.25 4.46 -12.11
N PRO A 239 -8.26 4.84 -11.31
CA PRO A 239 -9.58 4.21 -11.33
C PRO A 239 -10.40 4.54 -12.59
N MET A 240 -10.05 5.58 -13.34
CA MET A 240 -10.77 5.96 -14.57
C MET A 240 -10.45 4.99 -15.70
N ARG A 241 -9.17 4.62 -15.82
CA ARG A 241 -8.68 3.66 -16.83
C ARG A 241 -8.57 2.25 -16.30
N ARG A 242 -8.67 2.08 -14.97
CA ARG A 242 -8.42 0.82 -14.26
C ARG A 242 -7.00 0.30 -14.53
N ILE A 243 -6.03 1.22 -14.42
CA ILE A 243 -4.60 0.96 -14.67
C ILE A 243 -3.82 1.23 -13.39
N LEU A 244 -2.96 0.30 -13.03
CA LEU A 244 -1.91 0.50 -12.05
C LEU A 244 -0.68 1.07 -12.77
N TRP A 245 -0.40 2.35 -12.57
CA TRP A 245 0.80 3.00 -13.08
C TRP A 245 1.95 2.82 -12.12
N GLY A 246 3.15 2.53 -12.62
CA GLY A 246 4.35 2.41 -11.82
C GLY A 246 5.59 2.97 -12.51
N ASN A 247 6.47 3.55 -11.71
CA ASN A 247 7.83 3.88 -12.12
C ASN A 247 8.80 2.99 -11.33
N SER A 248 9.80 2.48 -12.03
CA SER A 248 10.89 1.75 -11.41
C SER A 248 11.78 2.68 -10.58
N GLY A 249 12.38 2.20 -9.49
CA GLY A 249 13.23 3.04 -8.62
C GLY A 249 14.71 3.09 -9.04
N ASP A 250 15.63 3.01 -8.07
CA ASP A 250 17.07 3.37 -8.16
C ASP A 250 17.77 3.02 -9.48
N ASP A 251 17.71 1.74 -9.89
CA ASP A 251 18.40 1.24 -11.09
C ASP A 251 17.41 0.76 -12.17
N GLY A 252 16.18 1.23 -12.08
CA GLY A 252 15.10 0.75 -12.92
C GLY A 252 15.00 1.52 -14.23
N ASN A 253 14.46 0.87 -15.26
CA ASN A 253 14.46 1.43 -16.62
C ASN A 253 13.11 2.02 -17.07
N THR A 254 12.03 1.92 -16.29
CA THR A 254 10.68 2.02 -16.85
C THR A 254 9.69 2.93 -16.12
N PHE A 255 8.77 3.50 -16.90
CA PHE A 255 7.43 3.90 -16.47
C PHE A 255 6.40 3.11 -17.29
N ILE A 256 5.52 2.38 -16.60
CA ILE A 256 4.63 1.42 -17.26
C ILE A 256 3.28 1.32 -16.55
N GLY A 257 2.24 0.98 -17.31
CA GLY A 257 0.90 0.69 -16.79
C GLY A 257 0.59 -0.80 -16.82
N TYR A 258 -0.15 -1.29 -15.83
CA TYR A 258 -0.71 -2.64 -15.78
C TYR A 258 -2.22 -2.59 -15.60
N SER A 259 -2.96 -3.30 -16.45
CA SER A 259 -4.40 -3.54 -16.24
C SER A 259 -4.58 -4.96 -15.69
N PRO A 260 -5.32 -5.16 -14.58
CA PRO A 260 -5.55 -6.50 -14.02
C PRO A 260 -6.65 -7.29 -14.76
N ASP A 261 -7.15 -6.79 -15.89
CA ASP A 261 -8.31 -7.34 -16.58
C ASP A 261 -8.01 -8.53 -17.49
N GLY A 262 -8.90 -9.52 -17.44
CA GLY A 262 -8.87 -10.68 -18.31
C GLY A 262 -7.92 -11.78 -17.85
N GLU A 263 -8.14 -12.96 -18.42
CA GLU A 263 -7.27 -14.12 -18.28
C GLU A 263 -6.63 -14.40 -19.65
N ASN A 264 -5.31 -14.57 -19.64
CA ASN A 264 -4.52 -14.89 -20.83
C ASN A 264 -4.53 -16.41 -21.08
N LYS A 265 -4.15 -16.84 -22.29
CA LYS A 265 -4.22 -18.25 -22.69
C LYS A 265 -3.34 -19.17 -21.84
N GLU A 266 -2.28 -18.63 -21.27
CA GLU A 266 -1.31 -19.29 -20.40
C GLU A 266 -1.68 -19.23 -18.90
N GLY A 267 -2.89 -18.77 -18.57
CA GLY A 267 -3.40 -18.74 -17.19
C GLY A 267 -2.86 -17.59 -16.33
N THR A 268 -2.18 -16.62 -16.95
CA THR A 268 -1.87 -15.35 -16.29
C THR A 268 -3.06 -14.38 -16.39
N PHE A 269 -3.08 -13.34 -15.58
CA PHE A 269 -4.15 -12.35 -15.54
C PHE A 269 -3.65 -10.97 -15.92
N GLY A 270 -4.50 -10.15 -16.52
CA GLY A 270 -4.14 -8.78 -16.85
C GLY A 270 -3.17 -8.64 -18.02
N THR A 271 -2.85 -7.39 -18.34
CA THR A 271 -2.01 -7.02 -19.48
C THR A 271 -1.15 -5.82 -19.14
N TRP A 272 0.11 -5.85 -19.58
CA TRP A 272 1.00 -4.70 -19.55
C TRP A 272 0.67 -3.72 -20.69
N GLY A 273 0.78 -2.43 -20.39
CA GLY A 273 0.81 -1.37 -21.40
C GLY A 273 2.19 -1.22 -22.05
N ALA A 274 2.32 -0.20 -22.91
CA ALA A 274 3.61 0.13 -23.50
C ALA A 274 4.62 0.55 -22.42
N CYS A 275 5.81 -0.04 -22.45
CA CYS A 275 6.93 0.31 -21.61
C CYS A 275 7.52 1.64 -22.07
N GLN A 276 7.49 2.66 -21.20
CA GLN A 276 8.17 3.93 -21.44
C GLN A 276 9.49 3.94 -20.66
N THR A 277 10.43 4.79 -21.07
CA THR A 277 11.62 5.04 -20.25
C THR A 277 11.23 5.62 -18.90
N SER A 278 12.04 5.35 -17.87
CA SER A 278 11.86 5.94 -16.55
C SER A 278 11.69 7.46 -16.67
N LYS A 279 10.69 8.01 -15.97
CA LYS A 279 10.38 9.44 -16.01
C LYS A 279 11.35 10.28 -15.18
N LEU A 280 12.13 9.64 -14.30
CA LEU A 280 13.06 10.28 -13.37
C LEU A 280 14.38 9.49 -13.28
N PRO A 281 15.15 9.31 -14.36
CA PRO A 281 16.31 8.40 -14.37
C PRO A 281 17.35 8.70 -13.27
N ASP A 282 17.50 9.95 -12.81
CA ASP A 282 18.46 10.32 -11.76
C ASP A 282 17.84 10.44 -10.35
N SER A 283 16.52 10.28 -10.24
CA SER A 283 15.77 10.63 -9.04
C SER A 283 14.50 9.79 -8.81
N ALA A 284 14.36 8.66 -9.48
CA ALA A 284 13.15 7.83 -9.44
C ALA A 284 12.90 7.20 -8.07
N ASP A 285 13.96 6.98 -7.33
CA ASP A 285 13.95 6.27 -6.06
C ASP A 285 13.09 6.94 -4.97
N HIS A 286 12.36 6.13 -4.22
CA HIS A 286 11.65 6.47 -2.98
C HIS A 286 10.68 7.67 -3.03
N ASN A 287 10.18 8.03 -4.22
CA ASN A 287 9.14 9.05 -4.37
C ASN A 287 7.74 8.50 -4.03
N ALA A 288 6.76 9.41 -4.01
CA ALA A 288 5.35 9.06 -3.87
C ALA A 288 4.56 9.53 -5.11
N MET A 289 3.60 8.73 -5.55
CA MET A 289 2.68 9.09 -6.62
C MET A 289 1.24 8.81 -6.19
N ALA A 290 0.33 9.69 -6.63
CA ALA A 290 -1.11 9.50 -6.51
C ALA A 290 -1.80 9.92 -7.81
N TYR A 291 -2.97 9.37 -8.06
CA TYR A 291 -3.85 9.84 -9.13
C TYR A 291 -4.80 10.92 -8.60
N ASP A 292 -4.82 12.08 -9.26
CA ASP A 292 -5.79 13.15 -9.03
C ASP A 292 -6.94 13.02 -10.04
N PRO A 293 -8.12 12.51 -9.63
CA PRO A 293 -9.26 12.32 -10.53
C PRO A 293 -9.89 13.62 -11.02
N THR A 294 -9.61 14.77 -10.39
CA THR A 294 -10.20 16.05 -10.81
C THR A 294 -9.47 16.66 -11.98
N GLN A 295 -8.17 16.39 -12.07
CA GLN A 295 -7.32 16.87 -13.15
C GLN A 295 -7.05 15.80 -14.20
N ASP A 296 -7.40 14.54 -13.92
CA ASP A 296 -6.99 13.38 -14.72
C ASP A 296 -5.45 13.37 -14.90
N ARG A 297 -4.75 13.43 -13.77
CA ARG A 297 -3.29 13.50 -13.70
C ARG A 297 -2.74 12.53 -12.68
N LEU A 298 -1.56 11.99 -12.96
CA LEU A 298 -0.71 11.39 -11.94
C LEU A 298 0.17 12.47 -11.36
N ILE A 299 0.13 12.67 -10.05
CA ILE A 299 0.92 13.66 -9.33
C ILE A 299 2.02 12.94 -8.57
N ILE A 300 3.25 13.44 -8.68
CA ILE A 300 4.45 12.85 -8.06
C ILE A 300 5.07 13.86 -7.12
N ALA A 301 5.43 13.42 -5.92
CA ALA A 301 6.24 14.16 -4.97
C ALA A 301 7.71 13.71 -5.11
N GLU A 302 8.52 14.49 -5.85
CA GLU A 302 9.94 14.19 -6.08
C GLU A 302 10.79 14.72 -4.92
N HIS A 303 11.32 13.80 -4.11
CA HIS A 303 12.02 14.17 -2.88
C HIS A 303 13.38 14.84 -3.14
N LYS A 304 14.21 14.29 -4.04
CA LYS A 304 15.58 14.81 -4.32
C LYS A 304 15.61 16.29 -4.72
N LYS A 305 14.53 16.77 -5.35
CA LYS A 305 14.38 18.17 -5.80
C LYS A 305 13.30 18.94 -5.05
N SER A 306 12.65 18.32 -4.06
CA SER A 306 11.56 18.90 -3.27
C SER A 306 10.53 19.64 -4.12
N ARG A 307 9.98 18.95 -5.14
CA ARG A 307 8.98 19.53 -6.06
C ARG A 307 7.87 18.55 -6.43
N LEU A 308 6.77 19.09 -6.92
CA LEU A 308 5.68 18.31 -7.51
C LEU A 308 5.84 18.22 -9.02
N LEU A 309 5.47 17.07 -9.55
CA LEU A 309 5.44 16.81 -10.98
C LEU A 309 4.09 16.21 -11.39
N SER A 310 3.74 16.34 -12.67
CA SER A 310 2.56 15.68 -13.22
C SER A 310 2.86 14.90 -14.50
N ILE A 311 2.18 13.76 -14.64
CA ILE A 311 2.13 12.95 -15.86
C ILE A 311 0.69 12.91 -16.35
N ASN A 312 0.51 13.01 -17.66
CA ASN A 312 -0.77 12.77 -18.32
C ASN A 312 -0.97 11.25 -18.53
N PRO A 313 -1.85 10.56 -17.77
CA PRO A 313 -2.06 9.12 -17.97
C PRO A 313 -2.73 8.78 -19.30
N ALA A 314 -3.35 9.76 -19.99
CA ALA A 314 -3.89 9.57 -21.34
C ALA A 314 -2.82 9.60 -22.44
N ALA A 315 -1.66 10.20 -22.16
CA ALA A 315 -0.54 10.34 -23.07
C ALA A 315 0.77 10.15 -22.27
N PRO A 316 1.00 8.95 -21.73
CA PRO A 316 2.12 8.67 -20.81
C PRO A 316 3.49 8.83 -21.48
N GLU A 317 3.57 8.92 -22.80
CA GLU A 317 4.77 9.25 -23.57
C GLU A 317 5.17 10.73 -23.47
N GLU A 318 4.24 11.63 -23.12
CA GLU A 318 4.54 13.05 -22.97
C GLU A 318 5.63 13.28 -21.90
N PRO A 319 6.43 14.35 -22.06
CA PRO A 319 7.36 14.77 -21.02
C PRO A 319 6.63 15.06 -19.70
N ILE A 320 7.27 14.68 -18.59
CA ILE A 320 6.80 15.02 -17.25
C ILE A 320 6.81 16.53 -17.05
N ARG A 321 5.74 17.08 -16.46
CA ARG A 321 5.60 18.53 -16.24
C ARG A 321 5.97 18.86 -14.79
N THR A 322 6.69 19.96 -14.59
CA THR A 322 6.94 20.49 -13.24
C THR A 322 5.76 21.36 -12.82
N LEU A 323 5.27 21.14 -11.61
CA LEU A 323 4.19 21.92 -11.01
C LEU A 323 4.79 23.02 -10.15
N ILE A 324 4.15 24.20 -10.17
CA ILE A 324 4.63 25.37 -9.44
C ILE A 324 3.85 25.50 -8.14
N SER A 325 4.53 25.84 -7.06
CA SER A 325 3.88 26.23 -5.82
C SER A 325 4.59 27.45 -5.23
N ASN A 326 3.81 28.32 -4.59
CA ASN A 326 4.36 29.47 -3.86
C ASN A 326 5.11 29.03 -2.59
N PHE A 327 4.75 27.87 -2.04
CA PHE A 327 5.37 27.26 -0.88
C PHE A 327 5.34 25.74 -1.06
N THR A 328 6.48 25.08 -0.86
CA THR A 328 6.57 23.63 -0.87
C THR A 328 7.31 23.22 0.41
N PRO A 329 6.71 22.40 1.30
CA PRO A 329 7.45 21.85 2.41
C PRO A 329 8.57 20.94 1.89
N ALA A 330 9.53 20.59 2.74
CA ALA A 330 10.51 19.58 2.38
C ALA A 330 9.80 18.28 1.98
N ILE A 331 10.09 17.79 0.78
CA ILE A 331 9.61 16.48 0.33
C ILE A 331 10.67 15.45 0.70
N HIS A 332 10.26 14.45 1.47
CA HIS A 332 11.13 13.43 2.03
C HIS A 332 10.99 12.12 1.23
N PRO A 333 12.05 11.30 1.19
CA PRO A 333 11.93 9.94 0.66
C PRO A 333 10.92 9.14 1.50
N TYR A 334 10.39 8.06 0.94
CA TYR A 334 9.52 7.10 1.65
C TYR A 334 8.18 7.69 2.11
N ALA A 335 7.84 8.87 1.59
CA ALA A 335 6.58 9.54 1.82
C ALA A 335 5.40 8.76 1.22
N SER A 336 4.20 9.18 1.57
CA SER A 336 2.95 8.74 0.99
C SER A 336 2.22 9.94 0.40
N LEU A 337 1.60 9.76 -0.76
CA LEU A 337 0.74 10.75 -1.40
C LEU A 337 -0.56 10.04 -1.72
N GLU A 338 -1.68 10.59 -1.25
CA GLU A 338 -2.99 9.96 -1.34
C GLU A 338 -4.03 10.98 -1.76
N TYR A 339 -5.00 10.59 -2.59
CA TYR A 339 -6.12 11.47 -2.89
C TYR A 339 -7.20 11.33 -1.81
N ALA A 340 -7.73 12.47 -1.34
CA ALA A 340 -8.82 12.58 -0.37
C ALA A 340 -10.08 13.12 -1.07
N PRO A 341 -11.00 12.24 -1.50
CA PRO A 341 -12.19 12.59 -2.26
C PRO A 341 -13.12 13.63 -1.64
N LYS A 342 -13.26 13.68 -0.32
CA LYS A 342 -14.14 14.67 0.34
C LYS A 342 -13.48 16.03 0.42
N MET A 343 -12.16 16.06 0.58
CA MET A 343 -11.37 17.30 0.52
C MET A 343 -11.12 17.83 -0.89
N ASN A 344 -11.33 16.98 -1.89
CA ASN A 344 -10.97 17.26 -3.28
C ASN A 344 -9.48 17.68 -3.41
N ALA A 345 -8.61 16.93 -2.74
CA ALA A 345 -7.21 17.30 -2.59
C ALA A 345 -6.32 16.08 -2.43
N LEU A 346 -5.02 16.27 -2.66
CA LEU A 346 -4.00 15.30 -2.32
C LEU A 346 -3.52 15.52 -0.88
N ILE A 347 -3.17 14.44 -0.20
CA ILE A 347 -2.66 14.41 1.16
C ILE A 347 -1.26 13.84 1.10
N TYR A 348 -0.31 14.67 1.51
CA TYR A 348 1.09 14.30 1.61
C TYR A 348 1.44 14.02 3.08
N TYR A 349 2.09 12.88 3.31
CA TYR A 349 2.57 12.47 4.61
C TYR A 349 3.97 11.88 4.51
N ALA A 350 4.86 12.26 5.42
CA ALA A 350 6.17 11.65 5.56
C ALA A 350 6.50 11.46 7.05
N ALA A 351 7.05 10.31 7.42
CA ALA A 351 7.39 10.01 8.81
C ALA A 351 8.46 10.97 9.37
N SER A 352 9.36 11.48 8.53
CA SER A 352 10.33 12.51 8.90
C SER A 352 9.68 13.82 9.39
N ASN A 353 8.41 14.07 9.03
CA ASN A 353 7.62 15.19 9.55
C ASN A 353 6.86 14.84 10.85
N GLY A 354 7.09 13.65 11.41
CA GLY A 354 6.41 13.15 12.60
C GLY A 354 4.92 12.94 12.39
N GLY A 355 4.11 13.81 13.00
CA GLY A 355 2.65 13.80 12.90
C GLY A 355 2.07 14.86 11.95
N GLU A 356 2.90 15.65 11.28
CA GLU A 356 2.41 16.70 10.38
C GLU A 356 1.93 16.12 9.04
N LEU A 357 0.76 16.57 8.58
CA LEU A 357 0.23 16.28 7.26
C LEU A 357 0.08 17.57 6.47
N PHE A 358 0.28 17.46 5.16
CA PHE A 358 0.03 18.57 4.25
C PHE A 358 -1.06 18.22 3.26
N CYS A 359 -1.98 19.15 3.06
CA CYS A 359 -2.92 19.13 1.96
C CYS A 359 -2.29 19.82 0.75
N VAL A 360 -2.43 19.23 -0.42
CA VAL A 360 -1.95 19.74 -1.72
C VAL A 360 -3.15 19.94 -2.63
N ARG A 361 -3.39 21.20 -3.03
CA ARG A 361 -4.51 21.56 -3.91
C ARG A 361 -4.03 22.28 -5.14
N LYS A 362 -4.69 22.04 -6.27
CA LYS A 362 -4.55 22.92 -7.43
C LYS A 362 -5.17 24.27 -7.09
N ASN A 363 -4.47 25.36 -7.33
CA ASN A 363 -5.07 26.69 -7.23
C ASN A 363 -6.10 26.83 -8.37
N GLY A 364 -7.19 27.57 -8.13
CA GLY A 364 -8.17 27.85 -9.19
C GLY A 364 -7.53 28.47 -10.43
N GLU A 365 -8.26 28.51 -11.55
CA GLU A 365 -7.79 29.05 -12.83
C GLU A 365 -7.03 30.37 -12.60
N SER A 366 -5.70 30.31 -12.73
CA SER A 366 -4.89 31.50 -12.53
C SER A 366 -5.12 32.40 -13.74
N ASN A 367 -5.44 33.67 -13.52
CA ASN A 367 -5.51 34.69 -14.57
C ASN A 367 -4.13 34.99 -15.21
N VAL A 368 -3.09 34.20 -14.92
CA VAL A 368 -1.75 34.37 -15.48
C VAL A 368 -1.78 33.89 -16.93
N ALA A 369 -1.26 34.72 -17.83
CA ALA A 369 -1.29 34.51 -19.29
C ALA A 369 -0.56 33.25 -19.79
N ASP A 370 0.12 32.51 -18.91
CA ASP A 370 0.75 31.24 -19.23
C ASP A 370 -0.17 30.07 -18.85
N GLN A 371 -1.07 29.73 -19.77
CA GLN A 371 -2.02 28.61 -19.63
C GLN A 371 -1.33 27.24 -19.47
N ASN A 372 -0.01 27.17 -19.60
CA ASN A 372 0.75 25.92 -19.48
C ASN A 372 1.28 25.65 -18.06
N GLN A 373 1.15 26.60 -17.12
CA GLN A 373 1.64 26.44 -15.75
C GLN A 373 0.51 26.14 -14.77
N GLU A 374 0.43 24.90 -14.32
CA GLU A 374 -0.45 24.51 -13.22
C GLU A 374 0.20 24.90 -11.89
N THR A 375 -0.52 25.70 -11.09
CA THR A 375 -0.07 26.12 -9.76
C THR A 375 -0.80 25.35 -8.66
N PHE A 376 -0.07 24.99 -7.61
CA PHE A 376 -0.55 24.28 -6.45
C PHE A 376 -0.29 25.07 -5.17
N SER A 377 -1.01 24.73 -4.11
CA SER A 377 -0.81 25.23 -2.75
C SER A 377 -0.64 24.06 -1.79
N TRP A 378 0.16 24.30 -0.76
CA TRP A 378 0.39 23.38 0.35
C TRP A 378 -0.12 24.04 1.63
N GLU A 379 -0.86 23.27 2.43
CA GLU A 379 -1.43 23.71 3.71
C GLU A 379 -1.19 22.63 4.76
N GLY A 380 -0.61 22.98 5.91
CA GLY A 380 -0.52 22.08 7.06
C GLY A 380 -1.91 21.85 7.65
N ILE A 381 -2.32 20.59 7.82
CA ILE A 381 -3.67 20.23 8.26
C ILE A 381 -3.70 19.50 9.61
N THR A 382 -2.55 19.32 10.25
CA THR A 382 -2.49 18.84 11.63
C THR A 382 -2.81 19.99 12.58
N ALA A 383 -3.68 19.73 13.56
CA ALA A 383 -4.05 20.75 14.53
C ALA A 383 -2.86 21.07 15.45
N GLU A 384 -2.63 22.36 15.75
CA GLU A 384 -1.60 22.78 16.70
C GLU A 384 -1.81 22.18 18.10
N THR A 385 -3.05 21.85 18.45
CA THR A 385 -3.42 21.19 19.72
C THR A 385 -3.24 19.67 19.71
N ASN A 386 -2.80 19.09 18.59
CA ASN A 386 -2.53 17.66 18.50
C ASN A 386 -1.35 17.27 19.41
N GLN A 387 -1.57 16.31 20.30
CA GLN A 387 -0.55 15.87 21.28
C GLN A 387 0.12 14.54 20.92
N LEU A 388 -0.40 13.84 19.90
CA LEU A 388 0.09 12.53 19.51
C LEU A 388 0.94 12.62 18.24
N ASN A 389 2.22 12.27 18.37
CA ASN A 389 3.08 11.99 17.22
C ASN A 389 3.16 10.45 17.05
N PRO A 390 2.56 9.87 15.99
CA PRO A 390 2.51 8.43 15.81
C PRO A 390 3.90 7.79 15.63
N ILE A 391 4.86 8.52 15.06
CA ILE A 391 6.23 8.04 14.84
C ILE A 391 6.97 7.90 16.15
N THR A 392 7.02 8.98 16.95
CA THR A 392 7.69 8.96 18.26
C THR A 392 6.99 8.01 19.23
N HIS A 393 5.66 7.94 19.19
CA HIS A 393 4.90 7.02 20.04
C HIS A 393 5.24 5.57 19.70
N ALA A 394 5.17 5.17 18.42
CA ALA A 394 5.50 3.81 18.00
C ALA A 394 6.94 3.41 18.38
N ALA A 395 7.93 4.29 18.10
CA ALA A 395 9.32 4.03 18.43
C ALA A 395 9.57 3.87 19.94
N LYS A 396 8.78 4.56 20.78
CA LYS A 396 8.89 4.47 22.24
C LYS A 396 8.34 3.16 22.80
N ILE A 397 7.29 2.60 22.20
CA ILE A 397 6.59 1.43 22.73
C ILE A 397 6.98 0.11 22.07
N SER A 398 7.55 0.18 20.86
CA SER A 398 7.97 -1.00 20.10
C SER A 398 9.07 -1.75 20.84
N GLN A 399 8.98 -3.07 20.80
CA GLN A 399 10.01 -3.99 21.29
C GLN A 399 11.07 -4.28 20.22
N HIS A 400 10.86 -3.78 18.99
CA HIS A 400 11.73 -3.99 17.85
C HIS A 400 12.38 -2.68 17.38
N PRO A 401 13.53 -2.75 16.66
CA PRO A 401 14.11 -1.58 16.02
C PRO A 401 13.10 -0.89 15.11
N THR A 402 12.95 0.42 15.25
CA THR A 402 11.97 1.23 14.50
C THR A 402 12.71 2.25 13.63
N ASN A 403 12.58 2.16 12.30
CA ASN A 403 13.17 3.15 11.39
C ASN A 403 12.24 4.37 11.24
N VAL A 404 12.49 5.43 11.99
CA VAL A 404 11.60 6.60 12.10
C VAL A 404 11.36 7.38 10.80
N GLU A 405 12.06 7.09 9.71
CA GLU A 405 11.99 7.87 8.47
C GLU A 405 11.03 7.29 7.43
N GLN A 406 10.64 6.02 7.54
CA GLN A 406 9.95 5.33 6.45
C GLN A 406 8.47 5.04 6.71
N THR A 407 7.64 5.22 5.68
CA THR A 407 6.24 4.75 5.65
C THR A 407 5.91 3.94 4.41
N PHE A 408 6.46 4.27 3.23
CA PHE A 408 6.25 3.50 1.99
C PHE A 408 4.79 3.27 1.64
N GLY A 409 3.91 4.25 1.79
CA GLY A 409 2.49 4.03 1.53
C GLY A 409 1.76 3.25 2.62
N ARG A 410 2.34 3.07 3.80
CA ARG A 410 1.56 2.61 4.97
C ARG A 410 0.65 3.70 5.54
N PHE A 411 0.75 4.92 5.03
CA PHE A 411 -0.29 5.94 5.17
C PHE A 411 -1.25 5.84 3.98
N ARG A 412 -2.55 5.67 4.25
CA ARG A 412 -3.62 5.62 3.24
C ARG A 412 -4.80 6.48 3.65
N VAL A 413 -5.58 6.95 2.68
CA VAL A 413 -6.83 7.67 2.95
C VAL A 413 -8.03 6.73 2.77
N ALA A 414 -8.95 6.78 3.73
CA ALA A 414 -10.24 6.11 3.65
C ALA A 414 -11.37 7.13 3.65
N SER A 415 -12.24 7.05 2.65
CA SER A 415 -13.42 7.91 2.55
C SER A 415 -14.68 7.21 3.03
N TYR A 416 -15.56 7.99 3.65
CA TYR A 416 -16.88 7.59 4.11
C TYR A 416 -17.92 8.67 3.78
N ASP A 417 -19.19 8.47 4.18
CA ASP A 417 -20.25 9.47 3.99
C ASP A 417 -19.91 10.76 4.78
N GLY A 418 -19.39 11.76 4.07
CA GLY A 418 -19.10 13.10 4.58
C GLY A 418 -17.76 13.29 5.30
N VAL A 419 -16.85 12.31 5.27
CA VAL A 419 -15.55 12.43 5.95
C VAL A 419 -14.46 11.60 5.29
N ASP A 420 -13.24 12.14 5.25
CA ASP A 420 -12.01 11.40 4.98
C ASP A 420 -11.21 11.20 6.27
N ILE A 421 -10.60 10.02 6.41
CA ILE A 421 -9.63 9.74 7.47
C ILE A 421 -8.31 9.27 6.86
N GLY A 422 -7.20 9.77 7.40
CA GLY A 422 -5.88 9.17 7.18
C GLY A 422 -5.68 8.01 8.14
N ILE A 423 -5.08 6.92 7.65
CA ILE A 423 -4.78 5.72 8.42
C ILE A 423 -3.29 5.45 8.29
N LEU A 424 -2.63 5.14 9.39
CA LEU A 424 -1.22 4.81 9.43
C LEU A 424 -0.98 3.52 10.21
N ILE A 425 -0.44 2.51 9.52
CA ILE A 425 0.24 1.39 10.17
C ILE A 425 1.70 1.76 10.32
N ARG A 426 2.13 2.07 11.55
CA ARG A 426 3.54 2.38 11.76
C ARG A 426 4.37 1.12 11.92
N HIS A 427 4.13 0.34 12.97
CA HIS A 427 4.96 -0.80 13.33
C HIS A 427 4.10 -2.00 13.75
N ILE A 428 4.60 -3.23 13.61
CA ILE A 428 3.84 -4.46 13.88
C ILE A 428 3.22 -4.53 15.29
N ASP A 429 3.92 -4.04 16.30
CA ASP A 429 3.56 -4.08 17.72
C ASP A 429 3.15 -2.72 18.28
N SER A 430 2.77 -1.81 17.38
CA SER A 430 2.20 -0.51 17.73
C SER A 430 0.71 -0.45 17.37
N PRO A 431 -0.08 0.45 18.01
CA PRO A 431 -1.43 0.74 17.54
C PRO A 431 -1.47 1.15 16.07
N VAL A 432 -2.61 0.93 15.43
CA VAL A 432 -2.96 1.62 14.20
C VAL A 432 -3.43 3.02 14.55
N TYR A 433 -2.86 4.00 13.86
CA TYR A 433 -3.14 5.41 14.07
C TYR A 433 -4.08 5.92 12.99
N VAL A 434 -4.96 6.84 13.36
CA VAL A 434 -5.87 7.51 12.42
C VAL A 434 -5.94 9.00 12.70
N ILE A 435 -6.18 9.79 11.67
CA ILE A 435 -6.42 11.23 11.74
C ILE A 435 -7.64 11.57 10.92
N LYS A 436 -8.54 12.38 11.47
CA LYS A 436 -9.70 12.89 10.74
C LYS A 436 -9.25 14.09 9.93
N LEU A 437 -9.39 14.01 8.61
CA LEU A 437 -8.99 15.10 7.73
C LEU A 437 -10.07 16.20 7.72
N PRO A 438 -9.71 17.45 7.41
CA PRO A 438 -10.70 18.51 7.16
C PRO A 438 -11.68 18.08 6.06
N CYS A 439 -12.88 18.66 6.03
CA CYS A 439 -13.86 18.43 4.96
C CYS A 439 -14.04 19.70 4.15
#